data_AF-A0A550CNX4-F1
#
_entry.id   AF-A0A550CNX4-F1
#
_cell.length_a   1.000
_cell.length_b   1.000
_cell.length_c   1.000
_cell.angle_alpha   90.00
_cell.angle_beta   90.00
_cell.angle_gamma   90.00
#
_symmetry.space_group_name_H-M   'P 1'
#
loop_
_entity.id
_entity.type
_entity.pdbx_description
1 polymer ?
#
loop_
_entity_poly.entity_id
_entity_poly.type
_entity_poly.pdbx_seq_one_letter_code
_entity_poly.pdbx_strand_id
1 'polypeptide(L)'
;MGVVSNRVSADDYDDDMRHAHAMGIDAFALNIGVDNYTDPQLEYAYESAARNDMKVFISFDFNWFGTDQGADVGARIALYAGKDAQLKIGDKVFASSFAGDGVDSQAVRDAAGVDIFWAPNFRADADVGAVDGLLNWIAWPNNGNNKAPTGGEALISVADGDAAYVAALGEKPMIAALSPWFFTHFGSEVDYSKNWVFPSDLLIYRRWMDILASKPQFVEMITWNDYGESHYMGPLNSSHTDDGGSKWANDMPHTGWLELSQPFIAAFKAGATDISDYITEDKLIYWYRPTPKSLDCDATDTTMDDANNSTGNYFKGRPDGWDTLTDEVFVVSLLTAPGTTTVNTGGAVHTFDAPAGASAFSVPFAVGAQSFSVERDGAQVLQATSLKEIKNECPCGMYNFNAYVGTVPEGAADVLAEEGLSNFATGLKVACDAQPSLGTTPPAVAAVTATLDPGTPAPTSPAIRRLR
;
A
#
# COMPACT_ATOMS: atom_id res chain seq x y z
N MET A 1 10.16 1.14 -2.43
CA MET A 1 10.31 0.21 -3.55
C MET A 1 11.37 -0.81 -3.18
N GLY A 2 10.99 -2.08 -3.12
CA GLY A 2 11.95 -3.17 -2.96
C GLY A 2 12.81 -3.29 -4.21
N VAL A 3 14.12 -3.38 -4.02
CA VAL A 3 15.06 -3.73 -5.08
C VAL A 3 14.94 -5.23 -5.37
N VAL A 4 14.85 -5.60 -6.65
CA VAL A 4 14.56 -6.98 -7.09
C VAL A 4 15.64 -7.51 -8.03
N SER A 5 15.81 -8.83 -8.05
CA SER A 5 16.94 -9.47 -8.74
C SER A 5 16.81 -9.52 -10.27
N ASN A 6 15.59 -9.44 -10.81
CA ASN A 6 15.29 -9.74 -12.22
C ASN A 6 15.30 -8.54 -13.17
N ARG A 7 15.62 -7.34 -12.69
CA ARG A 7 15.86 -6.19 -13.58
C ARG A 7 17.27 -6.26 -14.13
N VAL A 8 17.44 -6.13 -15.44
CA VAL A 8 18.72 -6.32 -16.13
C VAL A 8 19.32 -5.02 -16.64
N SER A 9 18.56 -3.92 -16.57
CA SER A 9 19.01 -2.58 -16.98
C SER A 9 18.24 -1.46 -16.27
N ALA A 10 18.70 -0.22 -16.45
CA ALA A 10 17.97 0.98 -16.02
C ALA A 10 16.60 1.13 -16.73
N ASP A 11 16.47 0.64 -17.97
CA ASP A 11 15.21 0.74 -18.72
C ASP A 11 14.06 0.01 -18.02
N ASP A 12 14.37 -1.05 -17.27
CA ASP A 12 13.38 -1.82 -16.51
C ASP A 12 12.77 -1.01 -15.34
N TYR A 13 13.36 0.14 -14.98
CA TYR A 13 12.82 1.07 -13.98
C TYR A 13 12.08 2.28 -14.61
N ASP A 14 12.22 2.52 -15.91
CA ASP A 14 11.77 3.78 -16.52
C ASP A 14 10.25 3.97 -16.46
N ASP A 15 9.47 2.90 -16.61
CA ASP A 15 8.01 2.97 -16.49
C ASP A 15 7.59 3.30 -15.06
N ASP A 16 8.22 2.69 -14.06
CA ASP A 16 7.96 2.98 -12.64
C ASP A 16 8.28 4.44 -12.30
N MET A 17 9.45 4.92 -12.73
CA MET A 17 9.90 6.30 -12.49
C MET A 17 8.94 7.32 -13.14
N ARG A 18 8.57 7.10 -14.40
CA ARG A 18 7.65 7.99 -15.12
C ARG A 18 6.27 8.00 -14.48
N HIS A 19 5.76 6.83 -14.10
CA HIS A 19 4.45 6.72 -13.48
C HIS A 19 4.42 7.42 -12.11
N ALA A 20 5.40 7.15 -11.25
CA ALA A 20 5.49 7.79 -9.94
C ALA A 20 5.62 9.32 -10.06
N HIS A 21 6.49 9.80 -10.95
CA HIS A 21 6.65 11.23 -11.22
C HIS A 21 5.34 11.89 -11.68
N ALA A 22 4.62 11.25 -12.60
CA ALA A 22 3.32 11.75 -13.10
C ALA A 22 2.25 11.82 -12.00
N MET A 23 2.34 10.99 -10.96
CA MET A 23 1.48 11.01 -9.79
C MET A 23 1.92 12.05 -8.73
N GLY A 24 3.04 12.73 -8.95
CA GLY A 24 3.57 13.77 -8.08
C GLY A 24 4.51 13.27 -6.98
N ILE A 25 4.90 11.99 -7.02
CA ILE A 25 5.88 11.40 -6.10
C ILE A 25 7.27 11.94 -6.45
N ASP A 26 8.00 12.42 -5.44
CA ASP A 26 9.30 13.07 -5.64
C ASP A 26 10.47 12.08 -5.67
N ALA A 27 10.36 10.97 -4.94
CA ALA A 27 11.44 10.01 -4.82
C ALA A 27 10.97 8.58 -4.51
N PHE A 28 11.79 7.59 -4.87
CA PHE A 28 11.67 6.25 -4.31
C PHE A 28 12.69 5.99 -3.19
N ALA A 29 12.19 5.47 -2.08
CA ALA A 29 13.00 4.73 -1.11
C ALA A 29 13.36 3.36 -1.69
N LEU A 30 14.64 3.12 -1.96
CA LEU A 30 15.16 1.84 -2.46
C LEU A 30 15.50 0.96 -1.26
N ASN A 31 14.62 0.01 -0.93
CA ASN A 31 14.86 -0.93 0.17
C ASN A 31 15.92 -1.95 -0.24
N ILE A 32 16.99 -2.05 0.54
CA ILE A 32 18.12 -2.95 0.25
C ILE A 32 18.44 -3.88 1.42
N GLY A 33 18.77 -5.12 1.08
CA GLY A 33 19.47 -6.06 1.94
C GLY A 33 20.97 -6.08 1.63
N VAL A 34 21.58 -7.26 1.80
CA VAL A 34 23.01 -7.52 1.54
C VAL A 34 23.23 -8.43 0.33
N ASP A 35 22.21 -8.57 -0.51
CA ASP A 35 22.20 -9.47 -1.66
C ASP A 35 23.23 -9.08 -2.73
N ASN A 36 23.69 -10.07 -3.50
CA ASN A 36 24.69 -9.88 -4.55
C ASN A 36 24.22 -8.99 -5.72
N TYR A 37 22.91 -8.86 -5.91
CA TYR A 37 22.32 -8.01 -6.96
C TYR A 37 22.09 -6.57 -6.49
N THR A 38 22.24 -6.27 -5.20
CA THR A 38 21.94 -4.94 -4.62
C THR A 38 22.65 -3.82 -5.37
N ASP A 39 23.97 -3.94 -5.58
CA ASP A 39 24.76 -2.88 -6.20
C ASP A 39 24.41 -2.64 -7.68
N PRO A 40 24.32 -3.68 -8.54
CA PRO A 40 23.80 -3.53 -9.89
C PRO A 40 22.43 -2.85 -9.94
N GLN A 41 21.51 -3.25 -9.05
CA GLN A 41 20.16 -2.69 -9.05
C GLN A 41 20.11 -1.23 -8.59
N LEU A 42 20.88 -0.87 -7.57
CA LEU A 42 21.03 0.52 -7.18
C LEU A 42 21.57 1.34 -8.36
N GLU A 43 22.61 0.87 -9.05
CA GLU A 43 23.13 1.58 -10.24
C GLU A 43 22.04 1.80 -11.31
N TYR A 44 21.26 0.77 -11.63
CA TYR A 44 20.15 0.88 -12.58
C TYR A 44 19.05 1.85 -12.11
N ALA A 45 18.66 1.78 -10.84
CA ALA A 45 17.63 2.66 -10.28
C ALA A 45 18.07 4.13 -10.25
N TYR A 46 19.32 4.42 -9.87
CA TYR A 46 19.86 5.79 -9.90
C TYR A 46 19.98 6.34 -11.32
N GLU A 47 20.42 5.52 -12.28
CA GLU A 47 20.48 5.90 -13.69
C GLU A 47 19.09 6.21 -14.25
N SER A 48 18.12 5.32 -14.04
CA SER A 48 16.73 5.52 -14.48
C SER A 48 16.10 6.75 -13.84
N ALA A 49 16.28 6.96 -12.53
CA ALA A 49 15.76 8.11 -11.84
C ALA A 49 16.31 9.43 -12.42
N ALA A 50 17.61 9.47 -12.74
CA ALA A 50 18.23 10.65 -13.37
C ALA A 50 17.65 10.94 -14.77
N ARG A 51 17.34 9.90 -15.56
CA ARG A 51 16.74 10.04 -16.89
C ARG A 51 15.29 10.53 -16.85
N ASN A 52 14.56 10.22 -15.79
CA ASN A 52 13.12 10.45 -15.68
C ASN A 52 12.74 11.55 -14.68
N ASP A 53 13.68 12.41 -14.31
CA ASP A 53 13.49 13.53 -13.36
C ASP A 53 12.89 13.10 -12.01
N MET A 54 13.27 11.91 -11.56
CA MET A 54 12.94 11.35 -10.26
C MET A 54 14.14 11.41 -9.33
N LYS A 55 13.89 11.44 -8.03
CA LYS A 55 14.93 11.18 -7.03
C LYS A 55 14.82 9.76 -6.49
N VAL A 56 15.90 9.29 -5.90
CA VAL A 56 15.97 8.04 -5.16
C VAL A 56 16.84 8.23 -3.92
N PHE A 57 16.62 7.40 -2.92
CA PHE A 57 17.50 7.28 -1.76
C PHE A 57 17.52 5.85 -1.26
N ILE A 58 18.53 5.51 -0.47
CA ILE A 58 18.69 4.16 0.08
C ILE A 58 17.91 4.06 1.40
N SER A 59 17.10 3.01 1.51
CA SER A 59 16.51 2.52 2.76
C SER A 59 17.16 1.19 3.13
N PHE A 60 17.90 1.15 4.22
CA PHE A 60 18.62 -0.06 4.67
C PHE A 60 17.71 -0.98 5.48
N ASP A 61 17.64 -2.26 5.13
CA ASP A 61 16.81 -3.23 5.84
C ASP A 61 17.59 -3.94 6.96
N PHE A 62 17.34 -3.57 8.21
CA PHE A 62 18.03 -4.17 9.38
C PHE A 62 17.53 -5.57 9.76
N ASN A 63 16.66 -6.21 8.97
CA ASN A 63 16.54 -7.66 9.01
C ASN A 63 17.76 -8.35 8.38
N TRP A 64 18.53 -7.63 7.55
CA TRP A 64 19.73 -8.11 6.87
C TRP A 64 21.01 -7.45 7.37
N PHE A 65 20.94 -6.19 7.79
CA PHE A 65 22.04 -5.45 8.42
C PHE A 65 22.01 -5.60 9.95
N GLY A 66 23.19 -5.72 10.56
CA GLY A 66 23.39 -5.65 12.01
C GLY A 66 23.50 -4.22 12.53
N THR A 67 23.12 -3.98 13.79
CA THR A 67 23.26 -2.67 14.45
C THR A 67 24.72 -2.27 14.69
N ASP A 68 25.65 -3.23 14.65
CA ASP A 68 27.09 -3.00 14.68
C ASP A 68 27.66 -2.53 13.32
N GLN A 69 26.85 -2.51 12.25
CA GLN A 69 27.28 -2.17 10.90
C GLN A 69 27.06 -0.70 10.51
N GLY A 70 27.00 0.22 11.48
CA GLY A 70 26.81 1.66 11.20
C GLY A 70 27.84 2.23 10.20
N ALA A 71 29.10 1.80 10.29
CA ALA A 71 30.14 2.21 9.34
C ALA A 71 29.90 1.69 7.91
N ASP A 72 29.37 0.46 7.75
CA ASP A 72 29.06 -0.10 6.42
C ASP A 72 27.90 0.65 5.77
N VAL A 73 26.87 0.99 6.57
CA VAL A 73 25.74 1.82 6.15
C VAL A 73 26.23 3.20 5.68
N GLY A 74 27.06 3.86 6.48
CA GLY A 74 27.65 5.16 6.12
C GLY A 74 28.48 5.09 4.84
N ALA A 75 29.37 4.10 4.73
CA ALA A 75 30.18 3.90 3.53
C ALA A 75 29.33 3.69 2.27
N ARG A 76 28.20 2.97 2.38
CA ARG A 76 27.26 2.80 1.26
C ARG A 76 26.61 4.11 0.86
N ILE A 77 26.18 4.94 1.84
CA ILE A 77 25.64 6.28 1.55
C ILE A 77 26.66 7.11 0.77
N ALA A 78 27.94 7.07 1.17
CA ALA A 78 29.01 7.81 0.50
C ALA A 78 29.16 7.46 -0.99
N LEU A 79 28.98 6.19 -1.37
CA LEU A 79 29.10 5.72 -2.75
C LEU A 79 28.05 6.35 -3.69
N TYR A 80 26.84 6.59 -3.18
CA TYR A 80 25.72 7.09 -3.98
C TYR A 80 25.43 8.60 -3.78
N ALA A 81 26.01 9.21 -2.74
CA ALA A 81 25.85 10.63 -2.38
C ALA A 81 26.05 11.62 -3.54
N GLY A 82 26.94 11.27 -4.49
CA GLY A 82 27.29 12.10 -5.65
C GLY A 82 26.48 11.84 -6.92
N LYS A 83 25.53 10.88 -6.92
CA LYS A 83 24.71 10.57 -8.09
C LYS A 83 23.67 11.67 -8.33
N ASP A 84 23.38 11.99 -9.59
CA ASP A 84 22.48 13.08 -9.98
C ASP A 84 21.05 12.94 -9.42
N ALA A 85 20.58 11.70 -9.27
CA ALA A 85 19.26 11.38 -8.76
C ALA A 85 19.19 11.19 -7.22
N GLN A 86 20.30 11.34 -6.49
CA GLN A 86 20.28 11.24 -5.03
C GLN A 86 19.35 12.30 -4.43
N LEU A 87 18.35 11.87 -3.65
CA LEU A 87 17.51 12.78 -2.89
C LEU A 87 18.36 13.51 -1.85
N LYS A 88 18.18 14.83 -1.79
CA LYS A 88 18.81 15.70 -0.79
C LYS A 88 17.77 16.60 -0.13
N ILE A 89 17.94 16.84 1.17
CA ILE A 89 17.16 17.82 1.93
C ILE A 89 18.06 19.01 2.23
N GLY A 90 17.84 20.10 1.49
CA GLY A 90 18.88 21.12 1.33
C GLY A 90 20.11 20.49 0.68
N ASP A 91 21.28 20.67 1.28
CA ASP A 91 22.54 20.08 0.81
C ASP A 91 22.83 18.67 1.39
N LYS A 92 21.98 18.19 2.30
CA LYS A 92 22.20 16.91 3.02
C LYS A 92 21.70 15.72 2.21
N VAL A 93 22.52 14.67 2.09
CA VAL A 93 22.16 13.39 1.45
C VAL A 93 21.11 12.67 2.30
N PHE A 94 19.95 12.36 1.72
CA PHE A 94 18.89 11.66 2.45
C PHE A 94 19.12 10.15 2.44
N ALA A 95 18.93 9.52 3.60
CA ALA A 95 18.90 8.06 3.75
C ALA A 95 17.99 7.67 4.92
N SER A 96 17.40 6.47 4.83
CA SER A 96 16.54 5.90 5.86
C SER A 96 16.85 4.42 6.11
N SER A 97 16.04 3.76 6.92
CA SER A 97 16.10 2.32 7.14
C SER A 97 14.72 1.76 7.44
N PHE A 98 14.55 0.46 7.21
CA PHE A 98 13.55 -0.35 7.89
C PHE A 98 14.17 -0.95 9.15
N ALA A 99 13.54 -0.72 10.31
CA ALA A 99 14.09 -1.02 11.63
C ALA A 99 15.52 -0.43 11.84
N GLY A 100 16.31 -1.06 12.71
CA GLY A 100 17.69 -0.69 13.01
C GLY A 100 17.88 0.00 14.36
N ASP A 101 16.91 -0.09 15.26
CA ASP A 101 17.02 0.43 16.63
C ASP A 101 18.36 0.07 17.27
N GLY A 102 19.15 1.09 17.61
CA GLY A 102 20.45 0.92 18.26
C GLY A 102 21.65 0.86 17.32
N VAL A 103 21.48 1.03 16.00
CA VAL A 103 22.63 1.29 15.13
C VAL A 103 23.33 2.58 15.55
N ASP A 104 24.66 2.55 15.59
CA ASP A 104 25.48 3.72 15.91
C ASP A 104 25.36 4.76 14.78
N SER A 105 24.43 5.70 14.95
CA SER A 105 24.17 6.77 13.99
C SER A 105 25.35 7.74 13.85
N GLN A 106 26.25 7.82 14.84
CA GLN A 106 27.48 8.60 14.68
C GLN A 106 28.47 7.87 13.77
N ALA A 107 28.60 6.55 13.91
CA ALA A 107 29.41 5.74 12.99
C ALA A 107 28.88 5.82 11.54
N VAL A 108 27.56 5.85 11.34
CA VAL A 108 26.94 6.10 10.03
C VAL A 108 27.41 7.44 9.44
N ARG A 109 27.31 8.51 10.23
CA ARG A 109 27.73 9.86 9.79
C ARG A 109 29.22 9.94 9.49
N ASP A 110 30.05 9.41 10.37
CA ASP A 110 31.51 9.44 10.24
C ASP A 110 31.97 8.69 8.98
N ALA A 111 31.39 7.52 8.71
CA ALA A 111 31.72 6.72 7.54
C ALA A 111 31.11 7.25 6.22
N ALA A 112 29.98 7.95 6.28
CA ALA A 112 29.42 8.63 5.11
C ALA A 112 30.34 9.73 4.59
N GLY A 113 31.05 10.45 5.48
CA GLY A 113 32.02 11.47 5.10
C GLY A 113 31.42 12.67 4.35
N VAL A 114 30.09 12.78 4.31
CA VAL A 114 29.29 13.85 3.74
C VAL A 114 28.16 14.20 4.71
N ASP A 115 27.58 15.39 4.58
CA ASP A 115 26.42 15.75 5.39
C ASP A 115 25.20 14.90 4.99
N ILE A 116 24.63 14.18 5.95
CA ILE A 116 23.45 13.32 5.75
C ILE A 116 22.24 13.84 6.53
N PHE A 117 21.06 13.66 5.94
CA PHE A 117 19.77 13.69 6.61
C PHE A 117 19.39 12.22 6.90
N TRP A 118 19.66 11.78 8.13
CA TRP A 118 19.45 10.39 8.55
C TRP A 118 18.10 10.24 9.24
N ALA A 119 17.17 9.53 8.60
CA ALA A 119 15.81 9.32 9.09
C ALA A 119 15.40 7.84 9.13
N PRO A 120 15.98 7.05 10.05
CA PRO A 120 15.71 5.62 10.14
C PRO A 120 14.30 5.32 10.66
N ASN A 121 13.81 4.11 10.45
CA ASN A 121 12.63 3.59 11.12
C ASN A 121 12.98 3.02 12.51
N PHE A 122 13.48 3.87 13.42
CA PHE A 122 13.55 3.50 14.82
C PHE A 122 12.18 3.61 15.48
N ARG A 123 11.95 2.80 16.51
CA ARG A 123 10.79 2.93 17.37
C ARG A 123 10.86 4.27 18.11
N ALA A 124 9.69 4.85 18.41
CA ALA A 124 9.59 6.14 19.09
C ALA A 124 10.17 6.15 20.51
N ASP A 125 10.45 4.99 21.11
CA ASP A 125 11.10 4.84 22.42
C ASP A 125 12.64 4.67 22.33
N ALA A 126 13.23 4.72 21.13
CA ALA A 126 14.67 4.63 20.91
C ALA A 126 15.41 5.96 21.15
N ASP A 127 16.76 5.90 21.14
CA ASP A 127 17.58 7.12 21.17
C ASP A 127 17.53 7.84 19.81
N VAL A 128 16.92 9.02 19.80
CA VAL A 128 16.76 9.88 18.62
C VAL A 128 17.73 11.07 18.61
N GLY A 129 18.71 11.12 19.51
CA GLY A 129 19.64 12.23 19.63
C GLY A 129 20.44 12.48 18.34
N ALA A 130 20.96 11.41 17.76
CA ALA A 130 21.87 11.44 16.61
C ALA A 130 21.20 11.30 15.23
N VAL A 131 19.86 11.25 15.15
CA VAL A 131 19.10 11.22 13.88
C VAL A 131 18.60 12.62 13.49
N ASP A 132 18.29 12.86 12.22
CA ASP A 132 17.67 14.12 11.74
C ASP A 132 16.14 14.04 11.72
N GLY A 133 15.57 12.83 11.64
CA GLY A 133 14.14 12.55 11.69
C GLY A 133 13.91 11.06 11.96
N LEU A 134 12.66 10.61 11.92
CA LEU A 134 12.34 9.18 11.94
C LEU A 134 11.27 8.86 10.89
N LEU A 135 11.41 7.69 10.26
CA LEU A 135 10.36 7.07 9.47
C LEU A 135 9.36 6.39 10.40
N ASN A 136 8.10 6.83 10.40
CA ASN A 136 7.04 6.09 11.06
C ASN A 136 6.60 4.91 10.16
N TRP A 137 6.62 3.69 10.67
CA TRP A 137 6.13 2.50 9.96
C TRP A 137 4.72 2.06 10.41
N ILE A 138 4.10 2.78 11.35
CA ILE A 138 2.74 2.51 11.81
C ILE A 138 1.76 3.05 10.77
N ALA A 139 1.64 2.35 9.63
CA ALA A 139 0.74 2.72 8.53
C ALA A 139 -0.67 2.15 8.69
N TRP A 140 -0.83 1.12 9.53
CA TRP A 140 -2.11 0.46 9.80
C TRP A 140 -2.41 0.34 11.30
N PRO A 141 -3.70 0.36 11.68
CA PRO A 141 -4.10 0.06 13.05
C PRO A 141 -3.65 -1.35 13.48
N ASN A 142 -3.02 -1.46 14.65
CA ASN A 142 -2.41 -2.70 15.12
C ASN A 142 -2.52 -2.84 16.65
N ASN A 143 -1.97 -3.91 17.21
CA ASN A 143 -1.98 -4.18 18.65
C ASN A 143 -0.78 -3.63 19.45
N GLY A 144 0.05 -2.79 18.84
CA GLY A 144 1.30 -2.27 19.42
C GLY A 144 2.54 -3.16 19.18
N ASN A 145 2.36 -4.36 18.64
CA ASN A 145 3.44 -5.31 18.33
C ASN A 145 3.55 -5.61 16.82
N ASN A 146 3.06 -4.69 15.98
CA ASN A 146 2.96 -4.86 14.54
C ASN A 146 2.21 -6.16 14.16
N LYS A 147 1.06 -6.39 14.82
CA LYS A 147 0.12 -7.49 14.55
C LYS A 147 -1.32 -7.03 14.59
N ALA A 148 -2.19 -7.82 13.96
CA ALA A 148 -3.59 -7.48 13.87
C ALA A 148 -4.18 -7.27 15.29
N PRO A 149 -5.13 -6.33 15.46
CA PRO A 149 -5.73 -6.10 16.76
C PRO A 149 -6.51 -7.35 17.21
N THR A 150 -6.19 -7.90 18.37
CA THR A 150 -6.92 -9.03 18.96
C THR A 150 -7.89 -8.56 20.04
N GLY A 151 -8.97 -9.33 20.26
CA GLY A 151 -10.00 -9.01 21.24
C GLY A 151 -9.45 -8.94 22.67
N GLY A 152 -9.22 -7.73 23.18
CA GLY A 152 -8.71 -7.47 24.53
C GLY A 152 -7.44 -6.62 24.59
N GLU A 153 -6.74 -6.45 23.46
CA GLU A 153 -5.57 -5.59 23.37
C GLU A 153 -5.95 -4.13 23.01
N ALA A 154 -5.11 -3.18 23.42
CA ALA A 154 -5.26 -1.80 23.01
C ALA A 154 -4.99 -1.68 21.51
N LEU A 155 -5.93 -1.11 20.75
CA LEU A 155 -5.63 -0.72 19.38
C LEU A 155 -4.77 0.52 19.39
N ILE A 156 -3.65 0.43 18.69
CA ILE A 156 -2.84 1.56 18.29
C ILE A 156 -3.31 1.99 16.91
N SER A 157 -3.92 3.17 16.82
CA SER A 157 -4.25 3.78 15.53
C SER A 157 -3.01 4.38 14.87
N VAL A 158 -3.10 4.71 13.57
CA VAL A 158 -2.04 5.45 12.86
C VAL A 158 -1.76 6.79 13.54
N ALA A 159 -2.79 7.49 14.00
CA ALA A 159 -2.65 8.77 14.71
C ALA A 159 -1.97 8.62 16.09
N ASP A 160 -2.20 7.50 16.79
CA ASP A 160 -1.48 7.21 18.05
C ASP A 160 0.02 6.98 17.77
N GLY A 161 0.33 6.30 16.66
CA GLY A 161 1.69 6.15 16.16
C GLY A 161 2.34 7.49 15.85
N ASP A 162 1.70 8.34 15.05
CA ASP A 162 2.20 9.68 14.75
C ASP A 162 2.46 10.50 16.02
N ALA A 163 1.53 10.47 16.98
CA ALA A 163 1.67 11.20 18.25
C ALA A 163 2.90 10.73 19.04
N ALA A 164 3.19 9.43 19.05
CA ALA A 164 4.38 8.88 19.70
C ALA A 164 5.67 9.38 19.03
N TYR A 165 5.73 9.35 17.69
CA TYR A 165 6.90 9.81 16.94
C TYR A 165 7.11 11.33 17.07
N VAL A 166 6.06 12.14 16.97
CA VAL A 166 6.13 13.59 17.19
C VAL A 166 6.62 13.90 18.60
N ALA A 167 6.14 13.18 19.62
CA ALA A 167 6.60 13.36 21.00
C ALA A 167 8.08 13.01 21.17
N ALA A 168 8.56 11.95 20.52
CA ALA A 168 9.96 11.54 20.56
C ALA A 168 10.89 12.55 19.86
N LEU A 169 10.47 13.05 18.69
CA LEU A 169 11.29 13.89 17.81
C LEU A 169 11.38 15.36 18.24
N GLY A 170 10.39 15.87 18.98
CA GLY A 170 10.31 17.29 19.32
C GLY A 170 10.19 18.16 18.08
N GLU A 171 11.24 18.94 17.76
CA GLU A 171 11.27 19.81 16.57
C GLU A 171 11.77 19.09 15.30
N LYS A 172 12.31 17.88 15.43
CA LYS A 172 12.77 17.10 14.27
C LYS A 172 11.55 16.57 13.48
N PRO A 173 11.62 16.51 12.14
CA PRO A 173 10.49 16.02 11.35
C PRO A 173 10.32 14.50 11.45
N MET A 174 9.05 14.08 11.45
CA MET A 174 8.63 12.72 11.19
C MET A 174 8.33 12.54 9.69
N ILE A 175 8.64 11.38 9.14
CA ILE A 175 8.09 10.93 7.85
C ILE A 175 6.80 10.16 8.15
N ALA A 176 5.66 10.74 7.76
CA ALA A 176 4.35 10.17 7.99
C ALA A 176 4.09 8.98 7.07
N ALA A 177 3.66 7.86 7.65
CA ALA A 177 3.29 6.68 6.89
C ALA A 177 1.95 6.88 6.15
N LEU A 178 1.86 6.46 4.89
CA LEU A 178 0.61 6.29 4.16
C LEU A 178 0.60 4.91 3.49
N SER A 179 -0.41 4.11 3.77
CA SER A 179 -0.62 2.83 3.09
C SER A 179 -2.10 2.49 2.96
N PRO A 180 -2.55 1.81 1.88
CA PRO A 180 -3.95 1.50 1.70
C PRO A 180 -4.44 0.24 2.39
N TRP A 181 -3.65 -0.82 2.34
CA TRP A 181 -4.06 -2.17 2.69
C TRP A 181 -2.88 -2.95 3.22
N PHE A 182 -3.12 -4.07 3.92
CA PHE A 182 -2.06 -5.01 4.27
C PHE A 182 -2.65 -6.38 4.39
N PHE A 183 -2.12 -7.34 3.66
CA PHE A 183 -2.48 -8.75 3.77
C PHE A 183 -1.32 -9.62 3.30
N THR A 184 -0.99 -10.64 4.07
CA THR A 184 0.06 -11.60 3.73
C THR A 184 -0.37 -13.02 4.08
N HIS A 185 0.08 -14.01 3.30
CA HIS A 185 -0.45 -15.38 3.36
C HIS A 185 0.57 -16.47 2.95
N PHE A 186 1.79 -16.32 3.46
CA PHE A 186 2.87 -17.27 3.26
C PHE A 186 2.77 -18.46 4.23
N GLY A 187 2.64 -19.68 3.68
CA GLY A 187 2.60 -20.92 4.44
C GLY A 187 3.97 -21.59 4.62
N SER A 188 3.96 -22.93 4.73
CA SER A 188 5.17 -23.76 4.90
C SER A 188 6.04 -23.87 3.65
N GLU A 189 5.58 -23.33 2.52
CA GLU A 189 6.31 -23.29 1.26
C GLU A 189 7.48 -22.29 1.23
N VAL A 190 7.58 -21.40 2.23
CA VAL A 190 8.71 -20.47 2.40
C VAL A 190 9.25 -20.53 3.84
N ASP A 191 10.53 -20.16 4.02
CA ASP A 191 11.17 -20.12 5.33
C ASP A 191 10.74 -18.92 6.20
N TYR A 192 10.11 -17.91 5.60
CA TYR A 192 9.67 -16.67 6.25
C TYR A 192 8.14 -16.61 6.36
N SER A 193 7.50 -17.71 6.77
CA SER A 193 6.03 -17.82 6.83
C SER A 193 5.38 -16.68 7.61
N LYS A 194 4.24 -16.20 7.11
CA LYS A 194 3.53 -14.97 7.53
C LYS A 194 2.05 -15.10 7.19
N ASN A 195 1.14 -14.84 8.13
CA ASN A 195 -0.30 -14.95 7.84
C ASN A 195 -1.19 -14.02 8.69
N TRP A 196 -1.45 -12.80 8.23
CA TRP A 196 -2.35 -11.85 8.90
C TRP A 196 -2.85 -10.75 7.96
N VAL A 197 -3.81 -9.97 8.44
CA VAL A 197 -4.37 -8.79 7.78
C VAL A 197 -4.56 -7.66 8.80
N PHE A 198 -4.28 -6.41 8.40
CA PHE A 198 -4.58 -5.24 9.23
C PHE A 198 -5.92 -4.59 8.84
N PRO A 199 -6.61 -3.94 9.80
CA PRO A 199 -7.76 -3.09 9.50
C PRO A 199 -7.41 -2.01 8.47
N SER A 200 -8.02 -2.08 7.28
CA SER A 200 -7.60 -1.28 6.13
C SER A 200 -8.74 -0.57 5.39
N ASP A 201 -9.98 -1.11 5.44
CA ASP A 201 -11.24 -0.55 4.92
C ASP A 201 -11.14 0.81 4.17
N LEU A 202 -11.47 1.94 4.81
CA LEU A 202 -11.35 3.30 4.26
C LEU A 202 -10.06 4.03 4.69
N LEU A 203 -9.02 3.28 5.06
CA LEU A 203 -7.83 3.81 5.70
C LEU A 203 -7.10 4.84 4.84
N ILE A 204 -6.83 4.55 3.56
CA ILE A 204 -6.10 5.48 2.67
C ILE A 204 -6.76 6.85 2.56
N TYR A 205 -8.07 6.89 2.37
CA TYR A 205 -8.82 8.14 2.24
C TYR A 205 -8.77 8.94 3.55
N ARG A 206 -9.01 8.27 4.68
CA ARG A 206 -8.95 8.91 6.01
C ARG A 206 -7.55 9.40 6.33
N ARG A 207 -6.54 8.60 6.00
CA ARG A 207 -5.14 8.91 6.24
C ARG A 207 -4.69 10.13 5.45
N TRP A 208 -5.12 10.27 4.20
CA TRP A 208 -4.86 11.48 3.42
C TRP A 208 -5.48 12.72 4.06
N MET A 209 -6.71 12.65 4.57
CA MET A 209 -7.32 13.76 5.33
C MET A 209 -6.49 14.10 6.58
N ASP A 210 -6.03 13.10 7.32
CA ASP A 210 -5.18 13.30 8.51
C ASP A 210 -3.84 13.95 8.14
N ILE A 211 -3.23 13.55 7.02
CA ILE A 211 -1.96 14.12 6.51
C ILE A 211 -2.14 15.60 6.15
N LEU A 212 -3.21 15.96 5.42
CA LEU A 212 -3.47 17.36 5.08
C LEU A 212 -3.75 18.23 6.31
N ALA A 213 -4.39 17.66 7.34
CA ALA A 213 -4.64 18.34 8.60
C ALA A 213 -3.38 18.53 9.45
N SER A 214 -2.56 17.49 9.56
CA SER A 214 -1.34 17.49 10.39
C SER A 214 -0.13 18.13 9.72
N LYS A 215 -0.11 18.22 8.39
CA LYS A 215 0.94 18.84 7.58
C LYS A 215 2.36 18.37 7.95
N PRO A 216 2.63 17.05 7.98
CA PRO A 216 3.98 16.56 8.22
C PRO A 216 4.94 17.08 7.14
N GLN A 217 6.23 17.17 7.44
CA GLN A 217 7.20 17.62 6.44
C GLN A 217 7.37 16.61 5.30
N PHE A 218 7.27 15.32 5.62
CA PHE A 218 7.43 14.23 4.66
C PHE A 218 6.31 13.21 4.81
N VAL A 219 5.96 12.57 3.70
CA VAL A 219 5.02 11.44 3.64
C VAL A 219 5.72 10.33 2.86
N GLU A 220 5.69 9.11 3.39
CA GLU A 220 6.16 7.92 2.66
C GLU A 220 4.98 7.01 2.33
N MET A 221 4.82 6.73 1.03
CA MET A 221 3.82 5.82 0.49
C MET A 221 4.35 4.39 0.56
N ILE A 222 3.80 3.58 1.46
CA ILE A 222 4.22 2.22 1.76
C ILE A 222 3.20 1.28 1.10
N THR A 223 3.51 0.62 -0.03
CA THR A 223 4.74 0.69 -0.84
C THR A 223 4.43 0.78 -2.33
N TRP A 224 5.48 0.84 -3.15
CA TRP A 224 5.36 0.75 -4.61
C TRP A 224 5.07 -0.68 -5.09
N ASN A 225 5.83 -1.68 -4.64
CA ASN A 225 5.89 -3.02 -5.26
C ASN A 225 6.00 -4.17 -4.26
N ASP A 226 5.47 -4.04 -3.05
CA ASP A 226 5.40 -5.16 -2.10
C ASP A 226 4.09 -5.94 -2.29
N TYR A 227 4.14 -6.90 -3.21
CA TYR A 227 3.00 -7.77 -3.54
C TYR A 227 2.73 -8.81 -2.46
N GLY A 228 3.77 -9.33 -1.81
CA GLY A 228 3.68 -10.33 -0.74
C GLY A 228 2.96 -9.84 0.52
N GLU A 229 2.99 -8.54 0.80
CA GLU A 229 2.24 -7.93 1.90
C GLU A 229 1.01 -7.10 1.43
N SER A 230 0.68 -7.18 0.14
CA SER A 230 -0.55 -6.62 -0.46
C SER A 230 -0.74 -5.11 -0.27
N HIS A 231 0.34 -4.37 -0.03
CA HIS A 231 0.28 -2.92 0.21
C HIS A 231 0.95 -2.09 -0.89
N TYR A 232 1.23 -2.72 -2.04
CA TYR A 232 1.66 -2.05 -3.25
C TYR A 232 0.61 -1.07 -3.77
N MET A 233 1.07 0.02 -4.38
CA MET A 233 0.27 0.98 -5.14
C MET A 233 0.79 1.18 -6.57
N GLY A 234 1.97 0.61 -6.88
CA GLY A 234 2.50 0.53 -8.22
C GLY A 234 1.80 -0.53 -9.06
N PRO A 235 2.05 -0.55 -10.38
CA PRO A 235 1.36 -1.45 -11.30
C PRO A 235 1.90 -2.88 -11.21
N LEU A 236 1.02 -3.88 -11.31
CA LEU A 236 1.36 -5.30 -11.34
C LEU A 236 2.31 -5.67 -12.48
N ASN A 237 2.27 -4.93 -13.59
CA ASN A 237 3.17 -5.17 -14.73
C ASN A 237 4.62 -4.71 -14.48
N SER A 238 4.90 -4.07 -13.35
CA SER A 238 6.26 -3.70 -12.94
C SER A 238 7.12 -4.95 -12.72
N SER A 239 8.32 -4.96 -13.30
CA SER A 239 9.26 -6.10 -13.18
C SER A 239 9.58 -6.38 -11.71
N HIS A 240 9.30 -7.60 -11.28
CA HIS A 240 9.56 -8.07 -9.91
C HIS A 240 9.87 -9.57 -9.89
N THR A 241 10.64 -9.97 -8.87
CA THR A 241 10.87 -11.38 -8.58
C THR A 241 9.72 -11.87 -7.71
N ASP A 242 9.07 -12.98 -8.10
CA ASP A 242 7.96 -13.54 -7.34
C ASP A 242 8.47 -14.21 -6.05
N ASP A 243 8.09 -13.67 -4.90
CA ASP A 243 8.39 -14.22 -3.57
C ASP A 243 7.35 -15.28 -3.13
N GLY A 244 6.37 -15.57 -3.98
CA GLY A 244 5.21 -16.41 -3.71
C GLY A 244 3.93 -15.60 -3.49
N GLY A 245 4.00 -14.28 -3.32
CA GLY A 245 2.83 -13.41 -3.15
C GLY A 245 1.94 -13.32 -4.38
N SER A 246 2.43 -13.72 -5.56
CA SER A 246 1.66 -13.75 -6.80
C SER A 246 0.35 -14.53 -6.69
N LYS A 247 0.29 -15.54 -5.81
CA LYS A 247 -0.91 -16.33 -5.46
C LYS A 247 -2.13 -15.49 -5.07
N TRP A 248 -1.92 -14.40 -4.35
CA TRP A 248 -3.00 -13.48 -3.94
C TRP A 248 -2.92 -12.09 -4.59
N ALA A 249 -1.81 -11.75 -5.23
CA ALA A 249 -1.66 -10.50 -5.99
C ALA A 249 -2.14 -10.60 -7.45
N ASN A 250 -2.16 -11.81 -8.05
CA ASN A 250 -2.66 -12.00 -9.40
C ASN A 250 -4.11 -11.52 -9.52
N ASP A 251 -4.40 -10.77 -10.58
CA ASP A 251 -5.71 -10.16 -10.82
C ASP A 251 -6.20 -9.22 -9.68
N MET A 252 -5.28 -8.55 -9.00
CA MET A 252 -5.55 -7.55 -7.93
C MET A 252 -4.82 -6.23 -8.20
N PRO A 253 -5.20 -5.44 -9.21
CA PRO A 253 -4.58 -4.14 -9.46
C PRO A 253 -4.86 -3.18 -8.30
N HIS A 254 -3.87 -2.35 -7.93
CA HIS A 254 -3.95 -1.36 -6.85
C HIS A 254 -3.73 0.09 -7.31
N THR A 255 -3.49 0.32 -8.60
CA THR A 255 -3.21 1.65 -9.17
C THR A 255 -4.35 2.66 -8.95
N GLY A 256 -5.59 2.20 -8.76
CA GLY A 256 -6.69 3.08 -8.36
C GLY A 256 -6.45 3.83 -7.04
N TRP A 257 -5.72 3.25 -6.09
CA TRP A 257 -5.31 3.94 -4.86
C TRP A 257 -4.22 4.99 -5.10
N LEU A 258 -3.36 4.78 -6.11
CA LEU A 258 -2.40 5.78 -6.55
C LEU A 258 -3.12 6.95 -7.25
N GLU A 259 -4.08 6.67 -8.12
CA GLU A 259 -4.93 7.70 -8.75
C GLU A 259 -5.77 8.47 -7.73
N LEU A 260 -6.32 7.80 -6.71
CA LEU A 260 -6.98 8.44 -5.58
C LEU A 260 -6.06 9.44 -4.89
N SER A 261 -4.78 9.09 -4.75
CA SER A 261 -3.79 9.87 -4.01
C SER A 261 -3.33 11.13 -4.75
N GLN A 262 -3.38 11.15 -6.08
CA GLN A 262 -2.85 12.24 -6.91
C GLN A 262 -3.32 13.65 -6.51
N PRO A 263 -4.63 13.96 -6.35
CA PRO A 263 -5.08 15.28 -5.91
C PRO A 263 -4.66 15.60 -4.47
N PHE A 264 -4.55 14.59 -3.60
CA PHE A 264 -4.08 14.79 -2.23
C PHE A 264 -2.58 15.11 -2.18
N ILE A 265 -1.76 14.45 -3.01
CA ILE A 265 -0.33 14.76 -3.17
C ILE A 265 -0.17 16.22 -3.62
N ALA A 266 -0.94 16.64 -4.63
CA ALA A 266 -0.90 18.02 -5.12
C ALA A 266 -1.30 19.04 -4.03
N ALA A 267 -2.39 18.77 -3.30
CA ALA A 267 -2.83 19.61 -2.19
C ALA A 267 -1.82 19.67 -1.04
N PHE A 268 -1.22 18.53 -0.68
CA PHE A 268 -0.17 18.42 0.35
C PHE A 268 1.03 19.30 -0.01
N LYS A 269 1.55 19.17 -1.24
CA LYS A 269 2.69 19.96 -1.73
C LYS A 269 2.39 21.46 -1.78
N ALA A 270 1.13 21.83 -1.98
CA ALA A 270 0.69 23.22 -1.93
C ALA A 270 0.38 23.73 -0.50
N GLY A 271 0.46 22.87 0.52
CA GLY A 271 0.11 23.21 1.90
C GLY A 271 -1.40 23.42 2.14
N ALA A 272 -2.24 22.97 1.20
CA ALA A 272 -3.68 23.07 1.26
C ALA A 272 -4.27 22.02 2.23
N THR A 273 -5.44 22.33 2.79
CA THR A 273 -6.22 21.41 3.65
C THR A 273 -7.49 20.93 2.98
N ASP A 274 -7.80 21.47 1.81
CA ASP A 274 -8.95 21.15 0.98
C ASP A 274 -8.41 20.76 -0.40
N ILE A 275 -8.95 19.70 -0.98
CA ILE A 275 -8.47 19.14 -2.26
C ILE A 275 -9.33 19.51 -3.46
N SER A 276 -10.41 20.26 -3.26
CA SER A 276 -11.40 20.55 -4.31
C SER A 276 -10.77 21.22 -5.53
N ASP A 277 -9.83 22.14 -5.32
CA ASP A 277 -9.12 22.85 -6.40
C ASP A 277 -8.12 21.94 -7.17
N TYR A 278 -7.83 20.75 -6.65
CA TYR A 278 -6.90 19.77 -7.24
C TYR A 278 -7.62 18.60 -7.90
N ILE A 279 -8.96 18.54 -7.80
CA ILE A 279 -9.79 17.59 -8.54
C ILE A 279 -10.18 18.24 -9.86
N THR A 280 -9.51 17.84 -10.94
CA THR A 280 -9.71 18.41 -12.28
C THR A 280 -10.60 17.56 -13.19
N GLU A 281 -10.93 16.34 -12.77
CA GLU A 281 -11.78 15.40 -13.50
C GLU A 281 -12.68 14.61 -12.54
N ASP A 282 -13.87 14.23 -13.01
CA ASP A 282 -14.75 13.35 -12.27
C ASP A 282 -14.19 11.92 -12.31
N LYS A 283 -14.01 11.29 -11.13
CA LYS A 283 -13.55 9.91 -10.99
C LYS A 283 -14.23 9.22 -9.82
N LEU A 284 -14.54 7.93 -9.97
CA LEU A 284 -14.78 7.05 -8.82
C LEU A 284 -13.59 6.10 -8.67
N ILE A 285 -13.18 5.86 -7.43
CA ILE A 285 -12.22 4.81 -7.08
C ILE A 285 -12.95 3.85 -6.16
N TYR A 286 -12.89 2.56 -6.45
CA TYR A 286 -13.58 1.54 -5.66
C TYR A 286 -12.67 0.38 -5.32
N TRP A 287 -12.96 -0.30 -4.22
CA TRP A 287 -12.29 -1.54 -3.86
C TRP A 287 -13.15 -2.44 -2.97
N TYR A 288 -12.80 -3.73 -2.97
CA TYR A 288 -13.45 -4.77 -2.18
C TYR A 288 -12.60 -6.04 -2.18
N ARG A 289 -12.89 -6.95 -1.24
CA ARG A 289 -12.32 -8.32 -1.26
C ARG A 289 -13.05 -9.19 -2.29
N PRO A 290 -12.37 -10.15 -2.93
CA PRO A 290 -12.98 -11.03 -3.92
C PRO A 290 -14.00 -12.02 -3.32
N THR A 291 -13.99 -12.22 -2.00
CA THR A 291 -14.80 -13.23 -1.31
C THR A 291 -15.30 -12.76 0.06
N PRO A 292 -16.40 -13.36 0.58
CA PRO A 292 -16.81 -13.21 1.98
C PRO A 292 -15.70 -13.55 2.96
N LYS A 293 -15.48 -12.72 3.98
CA LYS A 293 -14.50 -13.02 5.04
C LYS A 293 -14.80 -14.32 5.80
N SER A 294 -16.05 -14.74 5.79
CA SER A 294 -16.53 -15.97 6.43
C SER A 294 -16.50 -17.19 5.53
N LEU A 295 -16.13 -17.06 4.25
CA LEU A 295 -15.93 -18.19 3.36
C LEU A 295 -14.93 -19.16 4.02
N ASP A 296 -15.15 -20.46 3.90
CA ASP A 296 -14.28 -21.49 4.48
C ASP A 296 -13.43 -22.12 3.37
N CYS A 297 -12.11 -21.97 3.48
CA CYS A 297 -11.11 -22.50 2.57
C CYS A 297 -10.18 -23.52 3.24
N ASP A 298 -10.44 -23.91 4.50
CA ASP A 298 -9.52 -24.70 5.32
C ASP A 298 -9.08 -26.01 4.65
N ALA A 299 -9.96 -26.65 3.90
CA ALA A 299 -9.65 -27.93 3.25
C ALA A 299 -8.55 -27.84 2.17
N THR A 300 -8.33 -26.65 1.61
CA THR A 300 -7.44 -26.42 0.46
C THR A 300 -6.41 -25.32 0.68
N ASP A 301 -6.44 -24.65 1.83
CA ASP A 301 -5.61 -23.49 2.11
C ASP A 301 -4.18 -23.86 2.55
N THR A 302 -3.20 -23.03 2.18
CA THR A 302 -1.76 -23.27 2.38
C THR A 302 -1.31 -23.04 3.83
N THR A 303 -2.04 -22.24 4.60
CA THR A 303 -1.67 -21.82 5.97
C THR A 303 -2.33 -22.67 7.08
N MET A 304 -2.92 -23.80 6.69
CA MET A 304 -3.54 -24.76 7.62
C MET A 304 -2.55 -25.76 8.22
N ASP A 305 -1.31 -25.81 7.71
CA ASP A 305 -0.24 -26.66 8.19
C ASP A 305 0.69 -25.92 9.16
N ASP A 306 1.55 -26.65 9.86
CA ASP A 306 2.60 -26.02 10.66
C ASP A 306 3.68 -25.45 9.72
N ALA A 307 4.21 -24.28 10.04
CA ALA A 307 5.22 -23.58 9.24
C ALA A 307 6.29 -22.94 10.15
N ASN A 308 7.33 -22.35 9.55
CA ASN A 308 8.35 -21.65 10.32
C ASN A 308 7.74 -20.43 11.00
N ASN A 309 7.84 -20.35 12.33
CA ASN A 309 7.36 -19.20 13.10
C ASN A 309 8.44 -18.60 14.00
N SER A 310 9.70 -18.70 13.61
CA SER A 310 10.83 -18.12 14.36
C SER A 310 10.71 -16.60 14.56
N THR A 311 10.01 -15.91 13.66
CA THR A 311 9.73 -14.47 13.71
C THR A 311 8.48 -14.11 14.52
N GLY A 312 7.63 -15.08 14.87
CA GLY A 312 6.32 -14.83 15.49
C GLY A 312 5.28 -14.22 14.53
N ASN A 313 5.53 -14.27 13.21
CA ASN A 313 4.66 -13.67 12.20
C ASN A 313 3.70 -14.67 11.53
N TYR A 314 3.85 -15.98 11.79
CA TYR A 314 2.96 -16.99 11.25
C TYR A 314 1.85 -17.36 12.24
N PHE A 315 0.59 -17.18 11.80
CA PHE A 315 -0.60 -17.61 12.51
C PHE A 315 -1.24 -18.73 11.70
N LYS A 316 -1.24 -19.94 12.26
CA LYS A 316 -1.83 -21.10 11.59
C LYS A 316 -3.34 -20.96 11.50
N GLY A 317 -3.91 -21.10 10.30
CA GLY A 317 -5.34 -21.01 10.06
C GLY A 317 -5.72 -19.89 9.07
N ARG A 318 -6.99 -19.49 9.09
CA ARG A 318 -7.41 -18.24 8.43
C ARG A 318 -6.56 -17.06 8.91
N PRO A 319 -6.23 -16.06 8.05
CA PRO A 319 -5.35 -14.95 8.41
C PRO A 319 -5.74 -14.28 9.73
N ASP A 320 -4.77 -14.11 10.63
CA ASP A 320 -5.02 -13.38 11.89
C ASP A 320 -5.54 -11.97 11.60
N GLY A 321 -6.56 -11.52 12.34
CA GLY A 321 -7.23 -10.24 12.10
C GLY A 321 -8.35 -10.25 11.05
N TRP A 322 -8.64 -11.38 10.40
CA TRP A 322 -9.69 -11.47 9.36
C TRP A 322 -11.06 -10.93 9.80
N ASP A 323 -11.38 -11.06 11.08
CA ASP A 323 -12.66 -10.66 11.67
C ASP A 323 -12.80 -9.14 11.81
N THR A 324 -11.67 -8.42 11.85
CA THR A 324 -11.61 -6.96 11.94
C THR A 324 -12.06 -6.24 10.67
N LEU A 325 -12.04 -6.92 9.53
CA LEU A 325 -12.48 -6.35 8.26
C LEU A 325 -14.00 -6.44 8.08
N THR A 326 -14.54 -5.57 7.24
CA THR A 326 -15.97 -5.58 6.86
C THR A 326 -16.17 -6.18 5.47
N ASP A 327 -17.28 -6.89 5.24
CA ASP A 327 -17.68 -7.36 3.90
C ASP A 327 -18.40 -6.22 3.16
N GLU A 328 -17.64 -5.21 2.74
CA GLU A 328 -18.15 -4.01 2.08
C GLU A 328 -17.49 -3.73 0.72
N VAL A 329 -18.22 -3.05 -0.15
CA VAL A 329 -17.68 -2.31 -1.30
C VAL A 329 -17.42 -0.88 -0.85
N PHE A 330 -16.19 -0.43 -1.00
CA PHE A 330 -15.76 0.93 -0.68
C PHE A 330 -15.69 1.76 -1.96
N VAL A 331 -16.13 3.02 -1.89
CA VAL A 331 -16.06 3.95 -3.02
C VAL A 331 -15.62 5.32 -2.53
N VAL A 332 -14.65 5.92 -3.22
CA VAL A 332 -14.33 7.35 -3.12
C VAL A 332 -14.72 8.03 -4.43
N SER A 333 -15.57 9.04 -4.35
CA SER A 333 -15.88 9.92 -5.47
C SER A 333 -14.99 11.15 -5.41
N LEU A 334 -14.34 11.49 -6.52
CA LEU A 334 -13.65 12.76 -6.75
C LEU A 334 -14.45 13.49 -7.83
N LEU A 335 -15.25 14.50 -7.47
CA LEU A 335 -16.14 15.16 -8.41
C LEU A 335 -15.83 16.65 -8.54
N THR A 336 -15.86 17.16 -9.77
CA THR A 336 -15.74 18.58 -10.11
C THR A 336 -17.04 19.37 -9.87
N ALA A 337 -18.17 18.67 -9.85
CA ALA A 337 -19.49 19.20 -9.54
C ALA A 337 -20.34 18.13 -8.82
N PRO A 338 -21.33 18.52 -8.00
CA PRO A 338 -22.18 17.55 -7.30
C PRO A 338 -22.87 16.56 -8.26
N GLY A 339 -23.15 15.37 -7.76
CA GLY A 339 -23.86 14.31 -8.49
C GLY A 339 -24.34 13.20 -7.55
N THR A 340 -25.08 12.23 -8.08
CA THR A 340 -25.54 11.06 -7.34
C THR A 340 -24.73 9.84 -7.76
N THR A 341 -23.93 9.30 -6.85
CA THR A 341 -23.17 8.07 -7.03
C THR A 341 -24.06 6.87 -6.77
N THR A 342 -24.03 5.87 -7.65
CA THR A 342 -24.77 4.61 -7.50
C THR A 342 -23.79 3.44 -7.48
N VAL A 343 -23.98 2.54 -6.51
CA VAL A 343 -23.29 1.24 -6.42
C VAL A 343 -24.34 0.15 -6.58
N ASN A 344 -24.16 -0.74 -7.55
CA ASN A 344 -24.91 -1.97 -7.68
C ASN A 344 -23.97 -3.15 -7.39
N THR A 345 -24.17 -3.75 -6.22
CA THR A 345 -23.40 -4.88 -5.72
C THR A 345 -24.26 -6.14 -5.80
N GLY A 346 -23.97 -7.04 -6.74
CA GLY A 346 -24.71 -8.30 -6.90
C GLY A 346 -26.25 -8.14 -7.11
N GLY A 347 -26.70 -7.00 -7.63
CA GLY A 347 -28.12 -6.67 -7.82
C GLY A 347 -28.74 -5.82 -6.70
N ALA A 348 -28.05 -5.64 -5.57
CA ALA A 348 -28.44 -4.70 -4.54
C ALA A 348 -27.92 -3.29 -4.88
N VAL A 349 -28.82 -2.33 -5.01
CA VAL A 349 -28.50 -0.97 -5.43
C VAL A 349 -28.54 -0.01 -4.25
N HIS A 350 -27.48 0.79 -4.12
CA HIS A 350 -27.35 1.88 -3.17
C HIS A 350 -27.03 3.18 -3.92
N THR A 351 -27.54 4.30 -3.41
CA THR A 351 -27.30 5.64 -3.99
C THR A 351 -26.81 6.60 -2.92
N PHE A 352 -25.99 7.56 -3.35
CA PHE A 352 -25.35 8.53 -2.48
C PHE A 352 -25.28 9.89 -3.17
N ASP A 353 -25.71 10.95 -2.48
CA ASP A 353 -25.42 12.30 -2.94
C ASP A 353 -23.95 12.62 -2.64
N ALA A 354 -23.18 12.87 -3.70
CA ALA A 354 -21.77 13.22 -3.63
C ALA A 354 -21.61 14.71 -4.00
N PRO A 355 -21.12 15.56 -3.09
CA PRO A 355 -20.78 16.95 -3.43
C PRO A 355 -19.59 17.00 -4.41
N ALA A 356 -19.33 18.20 -4.93
CA ALA A 356 -18.01 18.48 -5.51
C ALA A 356 -16.92 18.30 -4.44
N GLY A 357 -15.73 17.90 -4.85
CA GLY A 357 -14.65 17.49 -3.96
C GLY A 357 -14.57 15.98 -3.81
N ALA A 358 -13.93 15.52 -2.74
CA ALA A 358 -13.85 14.11 -2.41
C ALA A 358 -14.92 13.69 -1.40
N SER A 359 -15.46 12.49 -1.57
CA SER A 359 -16.39 11.87 -0.62
C SER A 359 -16.23 10.37 -0.63
N ALA A 360 -16.34 9.73 0.53
CA ALA A 360 -16.18 8.29 0.66
C ALA A 360 -17.47 7.63 1.19
N PHE A 361 -17.77 6.46 0.68
CA PHE A 361 -18.98 5.69 0.97
C PHE A 361 -18.63 4.20 1.08
N SER A 362 -19.41 3.46 1.86
CA SER A 362 -19.35 2.00 1.83
C SER A 362 -20.74 1.36 1.94
N VAL A 363 -20.86 0.17 1.35
CA VAL A 363 -22.09 -0.65 1.37
C VAL A 363 -21.71 -2.10 1.65
N PRO A 364 -22.55 -2.86 2.39
CA PRO A 364 -22.40 -4.31 2.45
C PRO A 364 -22.37 -4.89 1.04
N PHE A 365 -21.36 -5.67 0.71
CA PHE A 365 -21.29 -6.25 -0.63
C PHE A 365 -22.24 -7.44 -0.76
N ALA A 366 -22.66 -7.72 -2.00
CA ALA A 366 -23.26 -8.98 -2.40
C ALA A 366 -22.43 -9.66 -3.49
N VAL A 367 -22.49 -10.99 -3.50
CA VAL A 367 -21.84 -11.85 -4.50
C VAL A 367 -22.36 -11.53 -5.91
N GLY A 368 -21.45 -11.49 -6.89
CA GLY A 368 -21.73 -11.21 -8.30
C GLY A 368 -20.96 -10.00 -8.84
N ALA A 369 -21.45 -9.46 -9.95
CA ALA A 369 -20.90 -8.27 -10.59
C ALA A 369 -21.08 -7.01 -9.72
N GLN A 370 -20.08 -6.13 -9.77
CA GLN A 370 -20.03 -4.85 -9.06
C GLN A 370 -20.00 -3.73 -10.09
N SER A 371 -20.99 -2.83 -10.07
CA SER A 371 -21.08 -1.73 -11.04
C SER A 371 -21.35 -0.39 -10.38
N PHE A 372 -20.84 0.65 -11.00
CA PHE A 372 -20.70 1.97 -10.43
C PHE A 372 -21.12 3.01 -11.46
N SER A 373 -21.79 4.08 -11.02
CA SER A 373 -22.11 5.20 -11.90
C SER A 373 -22.25 6.50 -11.12
N VAL A 374 -22.12 7.62 -11.83
CA VAL A 374 -22.49 8.95 -11.34
C VAL A 374 -23.54 9.52 -12.28
N GLU A 375 -24.64 10.00 -11.71
CA GLU A 375 -25.68 10.74 -12.42
C GLU A 375 -25.63 12.22 -12.04
N ARG A 376 -25.81 13.10 -13.01
CA ARG A 376 -25.96 14.54 -12.82
C ARG A 376 -27.09 15.04 -13.72
N ASP A 377 -28.05 15.76 -13.15
CA ASP A 377 -29.21 16.31 -13.86
C ASP A 377 -29.99 15.27 -14.70
N GLY A 378 -30.10 14.03 -14.21
CA GLY A 378 -30.79 12.93 -14.91
C GLY A 378 -29.99 12.27 -16.03
N ALA A 379 -28.70 12.60 -16.18
CA ALA A 379 -27.80 11.99 -17.16
C ALA A 379 -26.62 11.28 -16.47
N GLN A 380 -26.30 10.07 -16.92
CA GLN A 380 -25.09 9.37 -16.47
C GLN A 380 -23.85 10.06 -17.04
N VAL A 381 -22.97 10.51 -16.16
CA VAL A 381 -21.69 11.16 -16.52
C VAL A 381 -20.50 10.23 -16.39
N LEU A 382 -20.61 9.21 -15.53
CA LEU A 382 -19.62 8.14 -15.34
C LEU A 382 -20.36 6.81 -15.20
N GLN A 383 -19.80 5.74 -15.77
CA GLN A 383 -20.28 4.37 -15.53
C GLN A 383 -19.18 3.35 -15.84
N ALA A 384 -19.05 2.33 -15.00
CA ALA A 384 -18.29 1.12 -15.32
C ALA A 384 -18.81 -0.07 -14.50
N THR A 385 -18.46 -1.27 -14.96
CA THR A 385 -18.60 -2.51 -14.19
C THR A 385 -17.21 -3.05 -13.94
N SER A 386 -16.93 -3.47 -12.71
CA SER A 386 -15.65 -4.06 -12.37
C SER A 386 -15.43 -5.39 -13.06
N LEU A 387 -14.19 -5.63 -13.53
CA LEU A 387 -13.79 -6.90 -14.15
C LEU A 387 -13.87 -8.08 -13.16
N LYS A 388 -13.58 -7.84 -11.88
CA LYS A 388 -13.55 -8.91 -10.86
C LYS A 388 -14.89 -9.03 -10.15
N GLU A 389 -15.56 -10.17 -10.28
CA GLU A 389 -16.74 -10.45 -9.47
C GLU A 389 -16.37 -10.79 -8.02
N ILE A 390 -17.28 -10.49 -7.10
CA ILE A 390 -17.24 -11.07 -5.76
C ILE A 390 -17.84 -12.46 -5.84
N LYS A 391 -17.12 -13.49 -5.39
CA LYS A 391 -17.55 -14.89 -5.47
C LYS A 391 -17.56 -15.55 -4.10
N ASN A 392 -18.42 -16.55 -3.94
CA ASN A 392 -18.40 -17.42 -2.77
C ASN A 392 -17.60 -18.70 -3.09
N GLU A 393 -16.37 -18.51 -3.55
CA GLU A 393 -15.46 -19.55 -4.05
C GLU A 393 -14.02 -19.19 -3.65
N CYS A 394 -13.25 -20.14 -3.14
CA CYS A 394 -11.87 -19.92 -2.69
C CYS A 394 -10.95 -19.72 -3.91
N PRO A 395 -10.41 -18.50 -4.16
CA PRO A 395 -9.55 -18.23 -5.30
C PRO A 395 -8.29 -19.10 -5.19
N CYS A 396 -8.06 -19.96 -6.19
CA CYS A 396 -6.99 -20.97 -6.16
C CYS A 396 -6.93 -21.78 -4.84
N GLY A 397 -8.08 -22.04 -4.22
CA GLY A 397 -8.19 -22.84 -3.00
C GLY A 397 -7.71 -22.17 -1.71
N MET A 398 -7.40 -20.87 -1.70
CA MET A 398 -6.87 -20.17 -0.53
C MET A 398 -7.78 -19.06 -0.02
N TYR A 399 -7.52 -18.60 1.21
CA TYR A 399 -8.02 -17.35 1.76
C TYR A 399 -7.32 -16.18 1.07
N ASN A 400 -8.02 -15.44 0.22
CA ASN A 400 -7.49 -14.22 -0.38
C ASN A 400 -8.16 -12.98 0.23
N PHE A 401 -7.43 -12.32 1.13
CA PHE A 401 -7.83 -11.07 1.79
C PHE A 401 -7.19 -9.83 1.15
N ASN A 402 -6.55 -9.97 -0.01
CA ASN A 402 -6.13 -8.83 -0.83
C ASN A 402 -7.37 -8.11 -1.38
N ALA A 403 -7.23 -6.83 -1.72
CA ALA A 403 -8.31 -6.04 -2.31
C ALA A 403 -8.17 -6.00 -3.83
N TYR A 404 -9.30 -6.05 -4.53
CA TYR A 404 -9.34 -5.60 -5.92
C TYR A 404 -9.66 -4.12 -5.94
N VAL A 405 -8.87 -3.31 -6.65
CA VAL A 405 -9.08 -1.86 -6.76
C VAL A 405 -9.32 -1.49 -8.21
N GLY A 406 -10.32 -0.66 -8.46
CA GLY A 406 -10.61 -0.16 -9.80
C GLY A 406 -11.07 1.29 -9.80
N THR A 407 -11.25 1.83 -11.00
CA THR A 407 -11.61 3.21 -11.25
C THR A 407 -12.79 3.34 -12.22
N VAL A 408 -13.46 4.49 -12.18
CA VAL A 408 -14.48 4.90 -13.15
C VAL A 408 -14.14 6.33 -13.61
N PRO A 409 -13.80 6.55 -14.90
CA PRO A 409 -13.70 5.56 -15.98
C PRO A 409 -12.66 4.47 -15.69
N GLU A 410 -12.83 3.31 -16.34
CA GLU A 410 -11.96 2.16 -16.14
C GLU A 410 -10.51 2.48 -16.56
N GLY A 411 -9.56 2.18 -15.67
CA GLY A 411 -8.13 2.28 -15.94
C GLY A 411 -7.63 1.26 -16.96
N ALA A 412 -6.35 1.37 -17.34
CA ALA A 412 -5.72 0.38 -18.20
C ALA A 412 -5.65 -0.99 -17.51
N ALA A 413 -5.69 -2.07 -18.30
CA ALA A 413 -5.48 -3.41 -17.79
C ALA A 413 -4.08 -3.51 -17.16
N ASP A 414 -4.04 -3.94 -15.91
CA ASP A 414 -2.82 -4.10 -15.13
C ASP A 414 -2.75 -5.55 -14.61
N VAL A 415 -1.70 -6.25 -15.03
CA VAL A 415 -1.55 -7.69 -14.84
C VAL A 415 -0.10 -8.04 -14.54
N LEU A 416 0.11 -9.09 -13.76
CA LEU A 416 1.45 -9.62 -13.50
C LEU A 416 2.08 -10.13 -14.80
N ALA A 417 3.36 -9.82 -14.99
CA ALA A 417 4.16 -10.41 -16.06
C ALA A 417 4.51 -11.88 -15.75
N GLU A 418 4.97 -12.63 -16.75
CA GLU A 418 5.31 -14.06 -16.63
C GLU A 418 6.32 -14.33 -15.49
N GLU A 419 7.36 -13.50 -15.37
CA GLU A 419 8.36 -13.64 -14.28
C GLU A 419 7.76 -13.41 -12.89
N GLY A 420 6.76 -12.53 -12.80
CA GLY A 420 5.99 -12.24 -11.59
C GLY A 420 5.04 -13.37 -11.16
N LEU A 421 4.94 -14.43 -11.97
CA LEU A 421 4.12 -15.61 -11.69
C LEU A 421 4.99 -16.87 -11.49
N SER A 422 6.32 -16.71 -11.44
CA SER A 422 7.27 -17.83 -11.44
C SER A 422 7.14 -18.78 -10.24
N ASN A 423 6.66 -18.29 -9.09
CA ASN A 423 6.38 -19.07 -7.87
C ASN A 423 4.88 -19.20 -7.55
N PHE A 424 3.99 -18.84 -8.47
CA PHE A 424 2.54 -18.84 -8.27
C PHE A 424 1.98 -20.19 -7.82
N ALA A 425 2.42 -21.31 -8.41
CA ALA A 425 1.91 -22.63 -8.05
C ALA A 425 2.51 -23.19 -6.74
N THR A 426 3.56 -22.57 -6.21
CA THR A 426 4.32 -23.10 -5.07
C THR A 426 3.48 -23.07 -3.81
N GLY A 427 3.28 -24.23 -3.18
CA GLY A 427 2.49 -24.37 -1.95
C GLY A 427 0.97 -24.52 -2.16
N LEU A 428 0.42 -24.21 -3.35
CA LEU A 428 -1.01 -24.40 -3.62
C LEU A 428 -1.41 -25.88 -3.49
N LYS A 429 -2.54 -26.15 -2.82
CA LYS A 429 -3.09 -27.51 -2.65
C LYS A 429 -4.09 -27.90 -3.74
N VAL A 430 -4.46 -26.95 -4.61
CA VAL A 430 -5.33 -27.16 -5.77
C VAL A 430 -4.64 -26.65 -7.03
N ALA A 431 -5.01 -27.23 -8.18
CA ALA A 431 -4.52 -26.74 -9.46
C ALA A 431 -5.09 -25.34 -9.74
N CYS A 432 -4.21 -24.40 -10.05
CA CYS A 432 -4.55 -23.05 -10.49
C CYS A 432 -3.52 -22.60 -11.52
N ASP A 433 -3.96 -21.95 -12.60
CA ASP A 433 -3.07 -21.56 -13.68
C ASP A 433 -2.29 -20.29 -13.32
N ALA A 434 -0.97 -20.34 -13.51
CA ALA A 434 -0.07 -19.21 -13.34
C ALA A 434 -0.17 -18.24 -14.52
N GLN A 435 -1.33 -17.60 -14.67
CA GLN A 435 -1.61 -16.60 -15.69
C GLN A 435 -2.67 -15.60 -15.20
N PRO A 436 -2.66 -14.35 -15.69
CA PRO A 436 -3.77 -13.42 -15.47
C PRO A 436 -5.08 -14.03 -15.98
N SER A 437 -6.13 -13.97 -15.16
CA SER A 437 -7.42 -14.62 -15.47
C SER A 437 -8.53 -13.62 -15.77
N LEU A 438 -8.35 -12.34 -15.43
CA LEU A 438 -9.31 -11.30 -15.80
C LEU A 438 -9.22 -11.01 -17.30
N GLY A 439 -10.36 -11.12 -17.99
CA GLY A 439 -10.49 -10.69 -19.37
C GLY A 439 -10.54 -9.16 -19.50
N THR A 440 -10.72 -8.68 -20.73
CA THR A 440 -10.88 -7.23 -21.02
C THR A 440 -12.34 -6.78 -21.06
N THR A 441 -13.28 -7.69 -20.86
CA THR A 441 -14.72 -7.41 -20.89
C THR A 441 -15.29 -7.69 -19.51
N PRO A 442 -15.89 -6.69 -18.84
CA PRO A 442 -16.48 -6.92 -17.53
C PRO A 442 -17.70 -7.84 -17.62
N PRO A 443 -18.07 -8.50 -16.51
CA PRO A 443 -19.33 -9.22 -16.40
C PRO A 443 -20.51 -8.29 -16.70
N ALA A 444 -21.65 -8.87 -17.10
CA ALA A 444 -22.86 -8.10 -17.29
C ALA A 444 -23.29 -7.43 -15.97
N VAL A 445 -23.81 -6.21 -16.05
CA VAL A 445 -24.40 -5.52 -14.89
C VAL A 445 -25.46 -6.42 -14.26
N ALA A 446 -25.35 -6.66 -12.96
CA ALA A 446 -26.31 -7.47 -12.23
C ALA A 446 -27.71 -6.83 -12.29
N ALA A 447 -28.72 -7.64 -12.60
CA ALA A 447 -30.10 -7.17 -12.60
C ALA A 447 -30.50 -6.71 -11.18
N VAL A 448 -31.16 -5.55 -11.09
CA VAL A 448 -31.58 -4.99 -9.81
C VAL A 448 -32.59 -5.92 -9.13
N THR A 449 -32.24 -6.42 -7.95
CA THR A 449 -33.09 -7.26 -7.10
C THR A 449 -33.63 -6.50 -5.90
N ALA A 450 -32.90 -5.49 -5.44
CA ALA A 450 -33.32 -4.60 -4.36
C ALA A 450 -32.73 -3.19 -4.55
N THR A 451 -33.48 -2.17 -4.15
CA THR A 451 -32.96 -0.83 -3.91
C THR A 451 -33.00 -0.61 -2.41
N LEU A 452 -31.83 -0.37 -1.83
CA LEU A 452 -31.64 -0.26 -0.39
C LEU A 452 -31.36 1.20 -0.03
N ASP A 453 -31.51 1.50 1.27
CA ASP A 453 -31.15 2.81 1.81
C ASP A 453 -29.71 3.18 1.41
N PRO A 454 -29.39 4.49 1.33
CA PRO A 454 -28.01 4.95 1.13
C PRO A 454 -27.11 4.20 2.12
N GLY A 455 -25.99 3.65 1.62
CA GLY A 455 -25.00 3.03 2.50
C GLY A 455 -24.46 4.03 3.53
N THR A 456 -23.52 3.61 4.35
CA THR A 456 -22.99 4.50 5.39
C THR A 456 -22.06 5.53 4.72
N PRO A 457 -22.37 6.84 4.75
CA PRO A 457 -21.37 7.84 4.38
C PRO A 457 -20.18 7.67 5.31
N ALA A 458 -18.97 7.65 4.75
CA ALA A 458 -17.80 7.69 5.59
C ALA A 458 -17.84 8.97 6.44
N PRO A 459 -17.51 8.92 7.74
CA PRO A 459 -17.30 10.14 8.51
C PRO A 459 -16.29 11.03 7.77
N THR A 460 -16.68 12.27 7.45
CA THR A 460 -15.85 13.31 6.80
C THR A 460 -14.83 13.94 7.75
N SER A 461 -14.65 13.35 8.93
CA SER A 461 -13.68 13.71 9.96
C SER A 461 -13.34 12.45 10.75
N PRO A 462 -12.11 12.33 11.28
CA PRO A 462 -11.61 11.08 11.83
C PRO A 462 -12.49 10.66 13.02
N ALA A 463 -13.35 9.67 12.81
CA ALA A 463 -13.97 8.98 13.92
C ALA A 463 -12.96 7.97 14.48
N ILE A 464 -11.91 8.48 15.14
CA ILE A 464 -11.10 7.67 16.05
C ILE A 464 -11.01 8.40 17.38
N ARG A 465 -11.97 8.12 18.24
CA ARG A 465 -11.68 8.01 19.68
C ARG A 465 -12.25 6.69 20.16
N ARG A 466 -11.37 5.72 20.38
CA ARG A 466 -11.70 4.53 21.18
C ARG A 466 -11.87 4.94 22.64
N LEU A 467 -12.73 4.23 23.36
CA LEU A 467 -12.37 3.41 24.53
C LEU A 467 -13.65 2.87 25.18
N ARG A 468 -13.74 1.55 25.36
CA ARG A 468 -14.27 0.96 26.60
C ARG A 468 -13.25 0.00 27.14
#